data_AF-A0A5C8ID59-F1
#
_entry.id   AF-A0A5C8ID59-F1
#
_cell.length_a   1.000
_cell.length_b   1.000
_cell.length_c   1.000
_cell.angle_alpha   90.00
_cell.angle_beta   90.00
_cell.angle_gamma   90.00
#
_symmetry.space_group_name_H-M   'P 1'
#
loop_
_entity.id
_entity.type
_entity.pdbx_description
1 polymer ?
#
loop_
_entity_poly.entity_id
_entity_poly.type
_entity_poly.pdbx_seq_one_letter_code
_entity_poly.pdbx_strand_id
1 'polypeptide(L)'
;MPGTRVAERRGRTRDRVLAISAASVVLVAGITVPSLAAWTDTEWITGGVGNDAGVGASTFEVQQFAAGDTVWDDYETQPEANVIDFSAQAVQLTPGDTVYGYVRLRTVAGSLGGDLTLGADTSVVADSLEDALTYGARVMNDTTGCTAGSYASTGTELQALGSALDASAGGTFSLAAAADESTPGVEQVVCFALTFPASFAGDDTLQGATASTVWHFDAVSVTA
;
A
#
# COMPACT_ATOMS: atom_id res chain seq x y z
N MET A 1 -0.44 73.54 -90.37
CA MET A 1 -0.82 72.83 -91.62
C MET A 1 -0.67 73.85 -92.74
N PRO A 2 0.04 73.59 -93.86
CA PRO A 2 0.18 72.37 -94.67
C PRO A 2 1.64 71.82 -94.64
N GLY A 3 2.06 70.63 -95.10
CA GLY A 3 1.47 69.61 -95.96
C GLY A 3 2.30 69.46 -97.25
N THR A 4 3.19 68.45 -97.34
CA THR A 4 3.59 67.77 -98.60
C THR A 4 4.49 66.56 -98.30
N ARG A 5 4.24 65.45 -99.02
CA ARG A 5 4.93 64.15 -98.95
C ARG A 5 5.75 63.89 -100.24
N VAL A 6 6.47 62.75 -100.25
CA VAL A 6 7.05 61.93 -101.35
C VAL A 6 8.58 62.17 -101.52
N ALA A 7 9.51 61.20 -101.58
CA ALA A 7 9.51 59.83 -102.12
C ALA A 7 10.51 58.85 -101.44
N GLU A 8 10.43 57.59 -101.86
CA GLU A 8 11.06 56.34 -101.38
C GLU A 8 12.57 56.16 -101.64
N ARG A 9 13.21 55.23 -100.90
CA ARG A 9 14.04 54.19 -101.53
C ARG A 9 14.04 52.85 -100.77
N ARG A 10 13.72 51.80 -101.52
CA ARG A 10 13.69 50.37 -101.18
C ARG A 10 15.09 49.78 -100.96
N GLY A 11 15.17 48.80 -100.06
CA GLY A 11 16.18 47.73 -100.05
C GLY A 11 15.59 46.48 -99.41
N ARG A 12 15.30 45.46 -100.23
CA ARG A 12 14.61 44.19 -99.89
C ARG A 12 15.61 43.04 -99.99
N THR A 13 15.51 42.04 -99.09
CA THR A 13 15.88 40.59 -99.16
C THR A 13 16.52 40.18 -97.81
N ARG A 14 15.90 39.47 -96.86
CA ARG A 14 15.21 38.15 -96.85
C ARG A 14 16.15 36.98 -97.14
N ASP A 15 16.36 36.13 -96.11
CA ASP A 15 16.70 34.69 -96.10
C ASP A 15 17.75 34.38 -95.00
N ARG A 16 17.69 33.33 -94.16
CA ARG A 16 16.83 32.16 -93.98
C ARG A 16 17.12 31.54 -92.59
N VAL A 17 16.14 30.76 -92.13
CA VAL A 17 16.03 29.96 -90.90
C VAL A 17 17.09 28.86 -90.76
N LEU A 18 17.37 28.40 -89.53
CA LEU A 18 17.50 27.00 -89.04
C LEU A 18 18.43 26.95 -87.79
N ALA A 19 18.34 26.08 -86.79
CA ALA A 19 17.28 25.36 -86.08
C ALA A 19 17.95 24.67 -84.86
N ILE A 20 17.33 24.80 -83.69
CA ILE A 20 17.15 23.84 -82.55
C ILE A 20 18.26 22.81 -82.22
N SER A 21 18.75 22.83 -80.97
CA SER A 21 18.76 21.69 -79.99
C SER A 21 19.70 22.00 -78.80
N ALA A 22 19.20 22.29 -77.59
CA ALA A 22 18.93 21.38 -76.47
C ALA A 22 20.16 20.94 -75.61
N ALA A 23 20.20 21.49 -74.39
CA ALA A 23 20.53 20.93 -73.06
C ALA A 23 21.83 20.14 -72.77
N SER A 24 22.49 20.51 -71.65
CA SER A 24 22.91 19.66 -70.49
C SER A 24 23.79 20.51 -69.54
N VAL A 25 23.29 21.17 -68.49
CA VAL A 25 23.11 20.71 -67.08
C VAL A 25 24.17 19.73 -66.57
N VAL A 26 25.05 20.21 -65.70
CA VAL A 26 25.55 19.49 -64.50
C VAL A 26 25.74 20.52 -63.38
N LEU A 27 24.70 20.75 -62.58
CA LEU A 27 24.89 21.22 -61.21
C LEU A 27 25.38 19.97 -60.44
N VAL A 28 26.65 19.97 -60.05
CA VAL A 28 27.21 18.92 -59.20
C VAL A 28 26.42 18.89 -57.89
N ALA A 29 25.94 17.69 -57.56
CA ALA A 29 25.26 17.28 -56.33
C ALA A 29 25.84 17.98 -55.08
N GLY A 30 25.08 18.32 -54.05
CA GLY A 30 23.80 17.80 -53.62
C GLY A 30 23.69 18.15 -52.15
N ILE A 31 23.71 19.44 -51.84
CA ILE A 31 23.07 19.91 -50.61
C ILE A 31 21.77 20.51 -51.10
N THR A 32 20.79 19.64 -51.36
CA THR A 32 19.43 20.07 -51.09
C THR A 32 19.43 20.35 -49.59
N VAL A 33 19.76 21.58 -49.19
CA VAL A 33 19.13 22.11 -47.99
C VAL A 33 17.67 22.05 -48.40
N PRO A 34 16.88 21.08 -47.90
CA PRO A 34 15.46 21.25 -48.11
C PRO A 34 15.21 22.63 -47.50
N SER A 35 14.59 23.53 -48.27
CA SER A 35 13.93 24.66 -47.67
C SER A 35 12.87 24.05 -46.75
N LEU A 36 13.30 23.67 -45.54
CA LEU A 36 12.47 23.19 -44.45
C LEU A 36 11.73 24.43 -43.92
N ALA A 37 10.92 25.04 -44.77
CA ALA A 37 9.79 25.83 -44.31
C ALA A 37 8.73 24.82 -43.86
N ALA A 38 9.05 24.08 -42.79
CA ALA A 38 8.10 23.25 -42.08
C ALA A 38 7.54 24.11 -40.95
N TRP A 39 6.22 24.27 -40.92
CA TRP A 39 5.54 24.87 -39.78
C TRP A 39 5.49 23.79 -38.70
N THR A 40 6.33 23.94 -37.68
CA THR A 40 6.31 23.06 -36.52
C THR A 40 5.36 23.65 -35.49
N ASP A 41 4.28 22.92 -35.19
CA ASP A 41 3.41 23.20 -34.05
C ASP A 41 3.66 22.12 -33.00
N THR A 42 3.90 22.52 -31.77
CA THR A 42 4.25 21.60 -30.67
C THR A 42 3.42 21.97 -29.45
N GLU A 43 2.49 21.08 -29.12
CA GLU A 43 1.60 21.21 -27.97
C GLU A 43 2.05 20.27 -26.85
N TRP A 44 1.95 20.74 -25.61
CA TRP A 44 2.33 19.99 -24.41
C TRP A 44 1.12 19.85 -23.50
N ILE A 45 0.94 18.65 -22.93
CA ILE A 45 -0.07 18.37 -21.91
C ILE A 45 0.62 17.81 -20.67
N THR A 46 0.08 18.11 -19.49
CA THR A 46 0.54 17.53 -18.22
C THR A 46 -0.51 16.57 -17.66
N GLY A 47 -0.06 15.51 -16.98
CA GLY A 47 -0.94 14.68 -16.17
C GLY A 47 -1.39 15.46 -14.92
N GLY A 48 -2.62 15.22 -14.48
CA GLY A 48 -3.25 16.01 -13.43
C GLY A 48 -4.58 15.46 -12.94
N VAL A 49 -5.09 16.03 -11.84
CA VAL A 49 -6.42 15.75 -11.27
C VAL A 49 -7.16 17.07 -11.12
N GLY A 50 -8.42 17.15 -11.57
CA GLY A 50 -9.25 18.34 -11.33
C GLY A 50 -8.75 19.63 -11.99
N ASN A 51 -7.95 19.55 -13.06
CA ASN A 51 -7.22 20.65 -13.72
C ASN A 51 -5.94 21.12 -13.02
N ASP A 52 -5.52 20.47 -11.94
CA ASP A 52 -4.24 20.70 -11.30
C ASP A 52 -3.19 19.69 -11.79
N ALA A 53 -1.96 20.13 -12.00
CA ALA A 53 -0.87 19.25 -12.42
C ALA A 53 -0.44 18.33 -11.27
N GLY A 54 -0.19 17.05 -11.59
CA GLY A 54 0.30 16.06 -10.64
C GLY A 54 -0.57 14.80 -10.58
N VAL A 55 0.09 13.65 -10.41
CA VAL A 55 -0.53 12.36 -10.11
C VAL A 55 0.17 11.80 -8.87
N GLY A 56 -0.60 11.18 -7.97
CA GLY A 56 -0.11 10.63 -6.72
C GLY A 56 -0.33 9.12 -6.63
N ALA A 57 0.41 8.48 -5.72
CA ALA A 57 0.12 7.13 -5.27
C ALA A 57 -0.72 7.17 -3.98
N SER A 58 -1.49 6.12 -3.74
CA SER A 58 -2.20 5.92 -2.48
C SER A 58 -1.22 5.60 -1.34
N THR A 59 -1.68 5.78 -0.10
CA THR A 59 -0.96 5.39 1.12
C THR A 59 -1.63 4.17 1.76
N PHE A 60 -0.88 3.43 2.57
CA PHE A 60 -1.39 2.35 3.39
C PHE A 60 -0.67 2.40 4.73
N GLU A 61 -1.43 2.49 5.82
CA GLU A 61 -0.95 2.36 7.19
C GLU A 61 -2.00 1.85 8.17
N VAL A 62 -1.54 1.17 9.22
CA VAL A 62 -2.35 0.54 10.28
C VAL A 62 -1.88 1.04 11.65
N GLN A 63 -2.84 1.40 12.49
CA GLN A 63 -2.60 1.83 13.87
C GLN A 63 -3.13 0.79 14.85
N GLN A 64 -2.52 0.76 16.03
CA GLN A 64 -2.96 -0.08 17.14
C GLN A 64 -3.40 0.74 18.35
N PHE A 65 -4.24 0.14 19.17
CA PHE A 65 -4.63 0.65 20.48
C PHE A 65 -4.91 -0.54 21.42
N ALA A 66 -4.03 -0.74 22.39
CA ALA A 66 -4.18 -1.71 23.45
C ALA A 66 -4.93 -1.11 24.67
N ALA A 67 -5.39 -1.98 25.57
CA ALA A 67 -6.01 -1.53 26.81
C ALA A 67 -4.99 -0.74 27.65
N GLY A 68 -5.35 0.51 28.01
CA GLY A 68 -4.48 1.43 28.76
C GLY A 68 -3.89 2.55 27.91
N ASP A 69 -3.93 2.42 26.59
CA ASP A 69 -3.50 3.49 25.69
C ASP A 69 -4.41 4.72 25.80
N THR A 70 -3.86 5.88 25.41
CA THR A 70 -4.60 7.15 25.36
C THR A 70 -4.64 7.74 23.95
N VAL A 71 -3.81 7.22 23.05
CA VAL A 71 -3.69 7.63 21.65
C VAL A 71 -3.51 6.39 20.78
N TRP A 72 -3.87 6.50 19.51
CA TRP A 72 -3.55 5.48 18.51
C TRP A 72 -2.13 5.74 18.00
N ASP A 73 -1.36 4.67 17.82
CA ASP A 73 0.02 4.76 17.33
C ASP A 73 0.37 3.56 16.44
N ASP A 74 1.50 3.66 15.72
CA ASP A 74 2.11 2.57 14.98
C ASP A 74 3.21 1.89 15.81
N TYR A 75 3.44 0.60 15.56
CA TYR A 75 4.36 -0.24 16.33
C TYR A 75 5.06 -1.22 15.40
N GLU A 76 5.91 -0.65 14.55
CA GLU A 76 6.51 -1.34 13.38
C GLU A 76 7.67 -2.27 13.73
N THR A 77 8.16 -2.23 14.97
CA THR A 77 9.32 -3.03 15.39
C THR A 77 9.05 -3.77 16.69
N GLN A 78 9.60 -4.99 16.80
CA GLN A 78 9.48 -5.82 17.99
C GLN A 78 9.90 -5.11 19.30
N PRO A 79 11.00 -4.33 19.36
CA PRO A 79 11.39 -3.63 20.59
C PRO A 79 10.41 -2.54 21.03
N GLU A 80 9.59 -2.05 20.11
CA GLU A 80 8.59 -1.01 20.34
C GLU A 80 7.17 -1.59 20.44
N ALA A 81 7.01 -2.91 20.35
CA ALA A 81 5.71 -3.56 20.30
C ALA A 81 4.78 -3.11 21.44
N ASN A 82 3.52 -2.85 21.08
CA ASN A 82 2.49 -2.53 22.06
C ASN A 82 2.18 -3.74 22.95
N VAL A 83 1.68 -3.48 24.17
CA VAL A 83 1.47 -4.49 25.19
C VAL A 83 -0.02 -4.79 25.36
N ILE A 84 -0.41 -6.03 25.12
CA ILE A 84 -1.76 -6.50 25.43
C ILE A 84 -1.89 -6.66 26.94
N ASP A 85 -2.79 -5.89 27.56
CA ASP A 85 -3.13 -6.05 28.98
C ASP A 85 -4.09 -7.24 29.18
N PHE A 86 -3.57 -8.32 29.79
CA PHE A 86 -4.35 -9.48 30.23
C PHE A 86 -4.86 -9.36 31.67
N SER A 87 -4.85 -8.15 32.23
CA SER A 87 -5.14 -7.81 33.63
C SER A 87 -4.10 -8.29 34.64
N ALA A 88 -4.28 -7.83 35.89
CA ALA A 88 -3.45 -8.25 37.02
C ALA A 88 -3.49 -9.77 37.33
N GLN A 89 -4.44 -10.52 36.78
CA GLN A 89 -4.44 -11.98 36.93
C GLN A 89 -3.27 -12.64 36.17
N ALA A 90 -2.80 -12.04 35.08
CA ALA A 90 -1.75 -12.61 34.24
C ALA A 90 -0.38 -12.72 34.94
N VAL A 91 -0.14 -11.94 36.02
CA VAL A 91 1.12 -12.03 36.79
C VAL A 91 1.13 -13.17 37.81
N GLN A 92 -0.01 -13.83 38.04
CA GLN A 92 -0.18 -14.89 39.05
C GLN A 92 -1.04 -16.03 38.49
N LEU A 93 -0.75 -16.46 37.26
CA LEU A 93 -1.44 -17.59 36.65
C LEU A 93 -1.14 -18.89 37.41
N THR A 94 -2.18 -19.68 37.61
CA THR A 94 -2.11 -21.05 38.10
C THR A 94 -2.59 -22.03 37.03
N PRO A 95 -2.13 -23.29 37.03
CA PRO A 95 -2.61 -24.29 36.08
C PRO A 95 -4.14 -24.40 36.09
N GLY A 96 -4.75 -24.21 34.92
CA GLY A 96 -6.19 -24.13 34.70
C GLY A 96 -6.73 -22.72 34.44
N ASP A 97 -5.94 -21.68 34.72
CA ASP A 97 -6.36 -20.30 34.48
C ASP A 97 -6.40 -19.95 32.99
N THR A 98 -7.33 -19.07 32.64
CA THR A 98 -7.37 -18.41 31.32
C THR A 98 -7.70 -16.94 31.52
N VAL A 99 -6.85 -16.09 30.97
CA VAL A 99 -6.99 -14.63 30.97
C VAL A 99 -7.23 -14.12 29.57
N TYR A 100 -7.86 -12.95 29.47
CA TYR A 100 -8.28 -12.36 28.21
C TYR A 100 -7.74 -10.94 28.10
N GLY A 101 -7.27 -10.60 26.90
CA GLY A 101 -6.76 -9.28 26.56
C GLY A 101 -7.14 -8.93 25.14
N TYR A 102 -6.92 -7.69 24.72
CA TYR A 102 -7.22 -7.26 23.36
C TYR A 102 -6.29 -6.19 22.85
N VAL A 103 -6.28 -6.09 21.51
CA VAL A 103 -5.76 -4.95 20.78
C VAL A 103 -6.82 -4.53 19.75
N ARG A 104 -6.92 -3.23 19.51
CA ARG A 104 -7.77 -2.67 18.46
C ARG A 104 -6.89 -2.20 17.32
N LEU A 105 -7.36 -2.42 16.10
CA LEU A 105 -6.61 -2.14 14.88
C LEU A 105 -7.50 -1.34 13.93
N ARG A 106 -6.92 -0.36 13.24
CA ARG A 106 -7.61 0.40 12.19
C ARG A 106 -6.62 0.96 11.19
N THR A 107 -7.08 1.32 10.01
CA THR A 107 -6.28 2.08 9.05
C THR A 107 -6.25 3.58 9.43
N VAL A 108 -5.12 4.25 9.15
CA VAL A 108 -4.98 5.71 9.32
C VAL A 108 -5.91 6.45 8.35
N ALA A 109 -6.29 7.69 8.62
CA ALA A 109 -6.98 8.53 7.65
C ALA A 109 -6.20 8.62 6.31
N GLY A 110 -6.91 8.63 5.17
CA GLY A 110 -6.33 8.59 3.82
C GLY A 110 -5.75 7.23 3.38
N SER A 111 -5.70 6.23 4.26
CA SER A 111 -5.12 4.91 3.99
C SER A 111 -6.05 3.98 3.21
N LEU A 112 -5.48 3.14 2.35
CA LEU A 112 -6.16 1.98 1.76
C LEU A 112 -6.60 0.97 2.84
N GLY A 113 -7.52 0.08 2.46
CA GLY A 113 -7.82 -1.11 3.25
C GLY A 113 -6.72 -2.15 3.14
N GLY A 114 -6.78 -3.19 3.97
CA GLY A 114 -5.82 -4.28 3.91
C GLY A 114 -6.30 -5.55 4.57
N ASP A 115 -5.70 -6.67 4.19
CA ASP A 115 -5.87 -7.97 4.83
C ASP A 115 -4.71 -8.21 5.80
N LEU A 116 -5.05 -8.69 6.99
CA LEU A 116 -4.12 -8.89 8.11
C LEU A 116 -4.04 -10.36 8.49
N THR A 117 -2.84 -10.83 8.77
CA THR A 117 -2.54 -12.12 9.41
C THR A 117 -1.86 -11.92 10.75
N LEU A 118 -2.13 -12.77 11.72
CA LEU A 118 -1.46 -12.78 13.02
C LEU A 118 -0.26 -13.74 12.99
N GLY A 119 0.94 -13.20 13.15
CA GLY A 119 2.16 -13.97 13.31
C GLY A 119 2.62 -14.03 14.76
N ALA A 120 3.33 -15.10 15.11
CA ALA A 120 4.08 -15.18 16.36
C ALA A 120 5.57 -15.02 16.05
N ASP A 121 6.26 -14.21 16.85
CA ASP A 121 7.70 -14.07 16.71
C ASP A 121 8.42 -15.20 17.46
N THR A 122 9.30 -15.91 16.76
CA THR A 122 10.05 -17.06 17.28
C THR A 122 11.50 -16.72 17.62
N SER A 123 11.87 -15.44 17.49
CA SER A 123 13.21 -14.95 17.81
C SER A 123 13.46 -14.77 19.31
N VAL A 124 12.40 -14.87 20.13
CA VAL A 124 12.51 -14.88 21.59
C VAL A 124 12.92 -16.28 22.06
N VAL A 125 13.89 -16.35 22.97
CA VAL A 125 14.25 -17.63 23.61
C VAL A 125 13.11 -17.99 24.56
N ALA A 126 12.36 -19.03 24.21
CA ALA A 126 11.24 -19.49 25.02
C ALA A 126 11.72 -19.87 26.43
N ASP A 127 11.11 -19.26 27.44
CA ASP A 127 11.22 -19.69 28.82
C ASP A 127 10.29 -20.88 29.08
N SER A 128 10.53 -21.64 30.16
CA SER A 128 9.75 -22.84 30.47
C SER A 128 8.24 -22.58 30.65
N LEU A 129 7.86 -21.37 31.09
CA LEU A 129 6.45 -20.98 31.16
C LEU A 129 5.87 -20.66 29.78
N GLU A 130 6.66 -20.12 28.87
CA GLU A 130 6.23 -19.81 27.51
C GLU A 130 5.85 -21.09 26.75
N ASP A 131 6.69 -22.13 26.86
CA ASP A 131 6.43 -23.47 26.30
C ASP A 131 5.18 -24.14 26.91
N ALA A 132 4.83 -23.78 28.15
CA ALA A 132 3.68 -24.35 28.86
C ALA A 132 2.38 -23.61 28.55
N LEU A 133 2.46 -22.31 28.26
CA LEU A 133 1.30 -21.49 27.95
C LEU A 133 0.77 -21.81 26.55
N THR A 134 -0.53 -21.60 26.40
CA THR A 134 -1.20 -21.71 25.10
C THR A 134 -2.07 -20.50 24.88
N TYR A 135 -2.39 -20.21 23.61
CA TYR A 135 -3.25 -19.10 23.29
C TYR A 135 -4.29 -19.44 22.21
N GLY A 136 -5.23 -18.52 22.04
CA GLY A 136 -6.07 -18.38 20.88
C GLY A 136 -6.32 -16.91 20.58
N ALA A 137 -6.75 -16.60 19.37
CA ALA A 137 -7.08 -15.25 18.94
C ALA A 137 -8.36 -15.23 18.12
N ARG A 138 -9.19 -14.21 18.32
CA ARG A 138 -10.47 -14.02 17.62
C ARG A 138 -10.72 -12.57 17.31
N VAL A 139 -11.31 -12.30 16.15
CA VAL A 139 -11.77 -10.97 15.76
C VAL A 139 -13.19 -10.76 16.28
N MET A 140 -13.41 -9.70 17.04
CA MET A 140 -14.67 -9.33 17.68
C MET A 140 -15.15 -7.94 17.21
N ASN A 141 -16.45 -7.70 17.40
CA ASN A 141 -17.07 -6.41 17.08
C ASN A 141 -16.69 -5.31 18.08
N ASP A 142 -16.42 -5.67 19.33
CA ASP A 142 -16.04 -4.73 20.40
C ASP A 142 -15.22 -5.44 21.49
N THR A 143 -14.67 -4.63 22.41
CA THR A 143 -13.79 -5.08 23.49
C THR A 143 -14.53 -5.82 24.61
N THR A 144 -15.85 -5.65 24.74
CA THR A 144 -16.65 -6.35 25.75
C THR A 144 -16.79 -7.85 25.44
N GLY A 145 -16.56 -8.23 24.17
CA GLY A 145 -16.45 -9.62 23.73
C GLY A 145 -15.22 -10.37 24.24
N CYS A 146 -14.20 -9.68 24.73
CA CYS A 146 -12.95 -10.29 25.21
C CYS A 146 -13.06 -10.79 26.66
N THR A 147 -14.00 -11.71 26.90
CA THR A 147 -14.25 -12.32 28.22
C THR A 147 -14.57 -13.80 28.07
N ALA A 148 -14.41 -14.57 29.15
CA ALA A 148 -14.70 -16.01 29.15
C ALA A 148 -16.12 -16.35 28.68
N GLY A 149 -17.11 -15.51 28.99
CA GLY A 149 -18.51 -15.76 28.62
C GLY A 149 -18.80 -15.58 27.12
N SER A 150 -18.06 -14.70 26.45
CA SER A 150 -18.33 -14.34 25.06
C SER A 150 -17.35 -14.98 24.08
N TYR A 151 -16.07 -15.12 24.47
CA TYR A 151 -14.95 -15.45 23.59
C TYR A 151 -15.20 -16.64 22.66
N ALA A 152 -15.69 -17.77 23.19
CA ALA A 152 -15.90 -18.98 22.40
C ALA A 152 -17.16 -18.93 21.50
N SER A 153 -18.11 -18.04 21.80
CA SER A 153 -19.43 -18.00 21.18
C SER A 153 -19.62 -16.89 20.14
N THR A 154 -18.71 -15.91 20.13
CA THR A 154 -18.74 -14.76 19.23
C THR A 154 -17.45 -14.62 18.43
N GLY A 155 -17.50 -13.79 17.40
CA GLY A 155 -16.35 -13.42 16.59
C GLY A 155 -15.93 -14.48 15.58
N THR A 156 -14.94 -14.10 14.79
CA THR A 156 -14.30 -14.96 13.79
C THR A 156 -12.99 -15.47 14.36
N GLU A 157 -12.76 -16.78 14.24
CA GLU A 157 -11.51 -17.38 14.69
C GLU A 157 -10.33 -16.96 13.83
N LEU A 158 -9.26 -16.48 14.49
CA LEU A 158 -7.99 -16.14 13.86
C LEU A 158 -6.93 -17.21 14.18
N GLN A 159 -6.83 -17.58 15.46
CA GLN A 159 -6.02 -18.70 15.97
C GLN A 159 -6.89 -19.60 16.84
N ALA A 160 -6.82 -20.91 16.62
CA ALA A 160 -7.51 -21.90 17.44
C ALA A 160 -7.03 -21.84 18.90
N LEU A 161 -7.97 -21.90 19.85
CA LEU A 161 -7.65 -21.92 21.29
C LEU A 161 -6.83 -23.17 21.65
N GLY A 162 -5.79 -22.98 22.45
CA GLY A 162 -4.89 -24.06 22.88
C GLY A 162 -3.67 -24.23 21.96
N SER A 163 -3.44 -23.28 21.05
CA SER A 163 -2.23 -23.27 20.21
C SER A 163 -1.01 -22.87 21.04
N ALA A 164 0.17 -23.39 20.70
CA ALA A 164 1.43 -22.95 21.31
C ALA A 164 1.67 -21.46 21.03
N LEU A 165 2.34 -20.74 21.92
CA LEU A 165 2.52 -19.28 21.79
C LEU A 165 3.30 -18.86 20.53
N ASP A 166 4.17 -19.75 20.03
CA ASP A 166 5.00 -19.59 18.84
C ASP A 166 4.30 -19.99 17.53
N ALA A 167 3.06 -20.48 17.61
CA ALA A 167 2.27 -20.82 16.44
C ALA A 167 1.79 -19.55 15.74
N SER A 168 1.92 -19.48 14.42
CA SER A 168 1.32 -18.40 13.63
C SER A 168 -0.11 -18.76 13.20
N ALA A 169 -0.96 -17.74 13.05
CA ALA A 169 -2.34 -17.90 12.63
C ALA A 169 -2.47 -18.32 11.17
N GLY A 170 -3.42 -19.23 10.92
CA GLY A 170 -3.87 -19.55 9.57
C GLY A 170 -5.03 -18.67 9.10
N GLY A 171 -5.69 -17.94 10.00
CA GLY A 171 -6.80 -17.04 9.68
C GLY A 171 -6.35 -15.67 9.19
N THR A 172 -7.23 -14.99 8.47
CA THR A 172 -7.08 -13.60 8.03
C THR A 172 -8.29 -12.78 8.45
N PHE A 173 -8.12 -11.46 8.54
CA PHE A 173 -9.23 -10.51 8.63
C PHE A 173 -8.89 -9.22 7.91
N SER A 174 -9.91 -8.47 7.51
CA SER A 174 -9.74 -7.24 6.74
C SER A 174 -9.95 -5.99 7.60
N LEU A 175 -9.11 -4.98 7.42
CA LEU A 175 -9.40 -3.60 7.81
C LEU A 175 -9.93 -2.83 6.61
N ALA A 176 -11.02 -2.08 6.82
CA ALA A 176 -11.57 -1.21 5.78
C ALA A 176 -10.62 -0.04 5.47
N ALA A 177 -10.68 0.47 4.24
CA ALA A 177 -10.05 1.73 3.90
C ALA A 177 -10.59 2.87 4.77
N ALA A 178 -9.77 3.90 4.96
CA ALA A 178 -10.25 5.17 5.48
C ALA A 178 -11.33 5.76 4.59
N ALA A 179 -12.32 6.41 5.20
CA ALA A 179 -13.39 7.03 4.43
C ALA A 179 -12.90 8.25 3.63
N ASP A 180 -11.94 8.99 4.20
CA ASP A 180 -11.32 10.18 3.61
C ASP A 180 -10.00 10.52 4.33
N GLU A 181 -9.35 11.61 3.90
CA GLU A 181 -8.07 12.13 4.43
C GLU A 181 -8.13 12.60 5.90
N SER A 182 -9.31 12.66 6.51
CA SER A 182 -9.51 13.10 7.89
C SER A 182 -10.14 12.05 8.81
N THR A 183 -10.70 10.98 8.23
CA THR A 183 -11.46 9.96 8.94
C THR A 183 -10.77 8.60 8.81
N PRO A 184 -10.23 8.03 9.90
CA PRO A 184 -9.61 6.71 9.87
C PRO A 184 -10.64 5.61 9.56
N GLY A 185 -10.14 4.41 9.23
CA GLY A 185 -10.98 3.24 9.00
C GLY A 185 -11.75 2.79 10.24
N VAL A 186 -12.76 1.96 10.01
CA VAL A 186 -13.51 1.31 11.09
C VAL A 186 -12.58 0.36 11.85
N GLU A 187 -12.56 0.47 13.18
CA GLU A 187 -11.72 -0.40 14.00
C GLU A 187 -12.20 -1.86 13.99
N GLN A 188 -11.27 -2.78 14.15
CA GLN A 188 -11.49 -4.19 14.46
C GLN A 188 -10.84 -4.51 15.81
N VAL A 189 -11.46 -5.39 16.60
CA VAL A 189 -10.91 -5.82 17.89
C VAL A 189 -10.39 -7.24 17.75
N VAL A 190 -9.12 -7.46 18.09
CA VAL A 190 -8.55 -8.82 18.19
C VAL A 190 -8.44 -9.16 19.67
N CYS A 191 -9.25 -10.11 20.12
CA CYS A 191 -9.20 -10.64 21.47
C CYS A 191 -8.26 -11.85 21.53
N PHE A 192 -7.41 -11.86 22.53
CA PHE A 192 -6.51 -12.97 22.87
C PHE A 192 -7.05 -13.68 24.11
N ALA A 193 -6.98 -15.01 24.10
CA ALA A 193 -7.16 -15.83 25.28
C ALA A 193 -5.83 -16.53 25.56
N LEU A 194 -5.25 -16.29 26.73
CA LEU A 194 -4.02 -16.90 27.19
C LEU A 194 -4.36 -17.89 28.30
N THR A 195 -4.00 -19.15 28.11
CA THR A 195 -4.35 -20.25 29.01
C THR A 195 -3.08 -20.89 29.57
N PHE A 196 -3.03 -21.07 30.89
CA PHE A 196 -2.09 -21.98 31.52
C PHE A 196 -2.78 -23.34 31.68
N PRO A 197 -2.44 -24.37 30.88
CA PRO A 197 -3.19 -25.62 30.88
C PRO A 197 -3.15 -26.35 32.23
N ALA A 198 -4.27 -26.91 32.64
CA ALA A 198 -4.36 -27.69 33.89
C ALA A 198 -3.48 -28.95 33.91
N SER A 199 -2.99 -29.41 32.75
CA SER A 199 -2.06 -30.55 32.63
C SER A 199 -0.71 -30.30 33.31
N PHE A 200 -0.36 -29.04 33.57
CA PHE A 200 0.85 -28.66 34.29
C PHE A 200 0.65 -28.59 35.81
N ALA A 201 -0.52 -29.01 36.33
CA ALA A 201 -0.74 -29.11 37.76
C ALA A 201 0.28 -30.06 38.42
N GLY A 202 1.07 -29.55 39.36
CA GLY A 202 2.13 -30.29 40.05
C GLY A 202 3.51 -30.20 39.39
N ASP A 203 3.67 -29.43 38.32
CA ASP A 203 4.99 -29.09 37.79
C ASP A 203 5.60 -27.92 38.59
N ASP A 204 6.41 -28.26 39.59
CA ASP A 204 7.06 -27.28 40.44
C ASP A 204 8.12 -26.43 39.72
N THR A 205 8.56 -26.83 38.52
CA THR A 205 9.56 -26.08 37.74
C THR A 205 8.99 -24.79 37.14
N LEU A 206 7.66 -24.72 37.00
CA LEU A 206 6.96 -23.54 36.46
C LEU A 206 6.57 -22.53 37.55
N GLN A 207 6.77 -22.84 38.83
CA GLN A 207 6.42 -21.93 39.93
C GLN A 207 7.30 -20.68 39.91
N GLY A 208 6.68 -19.51 39.76
CA GLY A 208 7.37 -18.22 39.72
C GLY A 208 8.14 -17.94 38.42
N ALA A 209 8.01 -18.82 37.42
CA ALA A 209 8.52 -18.57 36.08
C ALA A 209 7.74 -17.42 35.41
N THR A 210 8.35 -16.80 34.41
CA THR A 210 7.76 -15.73 33.59
C THR A 210 7.83 -16.13 32.12
N ALA A 211 7.00 -15.51 31.28
CA ALA A 211 7.03 -15.68 29.84
C ALA A 211 6.99 -14.31 29.16
N SER A 212 7.60 -14.20 27.98
CA SER A 212 7.63 -12.96 27.19
C SER A 212 7.37 -13.29 25.73
N THR A 213 6.10 -13.44 25.36
CA THR A 213 5.69 -13.72 23.98
C THR A 213 5.47 -12.42 23.21
N VAL A 214 5.77 -12.44 21.90
CA VAL A 214 5.50 -11.33 21.00
C VAL A 214 4.74 -11.82 19.78
N TRP A 215 3.66 -11.11 19.44
CA TRP A 215 2.89 -11.32 18.22
C TRP A 215 2.94 -10.06 17.35
N HIS A 216 2.79 -10.24 16.04
CA HIS A 216 2.72 -9.16 15.07
C HIS A 216 1.55 -9.36 14.11
N PHE A 217 1.11 -8.28 13.48
CA PHE A 217 0.15 -8.33 12.39
C PHE A 217 0.85 -7.97 11.08
N ASP A 218 0.91 -8.93 10.16
CA ASP A 218 1.35 -8.64 8.79
C ASP A 218 0.15 -8.13 8.00
N ALA A 219 0.24 -6.89 7.50
CA ALA A 219 -0.83 -6.24 6.77
C ALA A 219 -0.44 -6.07 5.29
N VAL A 220 -1.33 -6.50 4.39
CA VAL A 220 -1.16 -6.32 2.95
C VAL A 220 -2.28 -5.44 2.43
N SER A 221 -1.92 -4.32 1.79
CA SER A 221 -2.91 -3.42 1.22
C SER A 221 -3.70 -4.08 0.10
N VAL A 222 -4.98 -3.76 0.04
CA VAL A 222 -5.87 -4.16 -1.05
C VAL A 222 -6.30 -2.94 -1.84
N THR A 223 -6.58 -3.12 -3.13
CA THR A 223 -7.08 -2.04 -3.98
C THR A 223 -8.48 -1.60 -3.50
N ALA A 224 -8.67 -0.30 -3.32
CA ALA A 224 -9.95 0.32 -3.00
C ALA A 224 -10.98 0.20 -4.15
#